data_AF-A0A7S1P8M8-F1
#
_entry.id   AF-A0A7S1P8M8-F1
#
_cell.length_a   1.000
_cell.length_b   1.000
_cell.length_c   1.000
_cell.angle_alpha   90.00
_cell.angle_beta   90.00
_cell.angle_gamma   90.00
#
_symmetry.space_group_name_H-M   'P 1'
#
loop_
_entity.id
_entity.type
_entity.pdbx_description
1 polymer ?
#
loop_
_entity_poly.entity_id
_entity_poly.type
_entity_poly.pdbx_seq_one_letter_code
_entity_poly.pdbx_strand_id
1 'polypeptide(L)'
;AIMERKGLKSSNLFQISMPPDWIGDYGLDDDPSKTFGALLTYMLKQMTPKLTPLGIYRAAGTSDNILPFVITNPPKDFGLKNTDRIFCLGSQLPAYEHESIRRVAAAAVRPPVQPSATADCGPCSNAINQDD
;
A
#
# COMPACT_ATOMS: atom_id res chain seq x y z
N ALA A 1 21.83 -26.24 -11.84
CA ALA A 1 22.09 -26.43 -10.40
C ALA A 1 20.76 -26.68 -9.70
N ILE A 2 20.55 -27.87 -9.14
CA ILE A 2 19.36 -28.18 -8.33
C ILE A 2 19.74 -27.81 -6.89
N MET A 3 19.18 -26.72 -6.36
CA MET A 3 19.34 -26.37 -4.94
C MET A 3 18.68 -27.46 -4.09
N GLU A 4 19.45 -28.13 -3.24
CA GLU A 4 18.90 -29.01 -2.19
C GLU A 4 17.98 -28.20 -1.27
N ARG A 5 16.67 -28.48 -1.32
CA ARG A 5 15.68 -27.87 -0.41
C ARG A 5 15.74 -28.52 0.97
N LYS A 6 16.83 -28.31 1.72
CA LYS A 6 16.79 -28.54 3.18
C LYS A 6 16.03 -27.38 3.84
N GLY A 7 14.77 -27.63 4.17
CA GLY A 7 14.05 -26.78 5.13
C GLY A 7 13.14 -25.68 4.57
N LEU A 8 12.54 -25.86 3.37
CA LEU A 8 11.48 -24.95 2.92
C LEU A 8 10.21 -25.15 3.77
N LYS A 9 10.20 -24.56 4.97
CA LYS A 9 9.03 -24.43 5.83
C LYS A 9 8.12 -23.40 5.17
N SER A 10 7.16 -23.86 4.35
CA SER A 10 6.04 -23.09 3.75
C SER A 10 6.33 -21.62 3.39
N SER A 11 6.34 -21.30 2.09
CA SER A 11 6.35 -19.89 1.64
C SER A 11 4.94 -19.43 1.30
N ASN A 12 4.60 -18.23 1.71
CA ASN A 12 3.39 -17.54 1.30
C ASN A 12 3.73 -16.53 0.20
N LEU A 13 2.73 -16.20 -0.61
CA LEU A 13 2.77 -15.07 -1.53
C LEU A 13 2.21 -13.85 -0.80
N PHE A 14 3.02 -12.81 -0.71
CA PHE A 14 2.63 -11.53 -0.13
C PHE A 14 2.63 -10.45 -1.20
N GLN A 15 1.81 -9.42 -0.97
CA GLN A 15 1.91 -8.15 -1.67
C GLN A 15 2.24 -7.09 -0.62
N ILE A 16 3.41 -6.49 -0.73
CA ILE A 16 3.92 -5.50 0.23
C ILE A 16 4.09 -4.14 -0.45
N SER A 17 4.05 -3.09 0.34
CA SER A 17 4.49 -1.75 -0.06
C SER A 17 6.03 -1.72 -0.14
N MET A 18 6.56 -0.71 -0.82
CA MET A 18 8.01 -0.50 -0.87
C MET A 18 8.59 -0.38 0.55
N PRO A 19 9.72 -1.06 0.85
CA PRO A 19 10.34 -0.98 2.16
C PRO A 19 10.72 0.48 2.50
N PRO A 20 10.31 1.04 3.65
CA PRO A 20 10.56 2.43 4.00
C PRO A 20 12.06 2.79 3.97
N ASP A 21 12.88 1.93 4.55
CA ASP A 21 14.34 2.09 4.60
C ASP A 21 14.99 2.10 3.20
N TRP A 22 14.31 1.50 2.22
CA TRP A 22 14.78 1.48 0.83
C TRP A 22 14.38 2.74 0.06
N ILE A 23 13.22 3.33 0.37
CA ILE A 23 12.78 4.60 -0.22
C ILE A 23 13.71 5.73 0.23
N GLY A 24 14.02 5.80 1.52
CA GLY A 24 14.77 6.91 2.11
C GLY A 24 14.00 8.23 2.11
N ASP A 25 14.69 9.34 2.40
CA ASP A 25 14.04 10.65 2.61
C ASP A 25 13.62 11.38 1.32
N TYR A 26 14.20 11.01 0.17
CA TYR A 26 14.07 11.76 -1.09
C TYR A 26 13.05 11.18 -2.08
N GLY A 27 12.37 10.08 -1.74
CA GLY A 27 11.40 9.42 -2.62
C GLY A 27 12.04 8.68 -3.80
N LEU A 28 11.25 7.84 -4.46
CA LEU A 28 11.72 6.94 -5.53
C LEU A 28 11.57 7.46 -6.96
N ASP A 29 10.68 8.42 -7.20
CA ASP A 29 10.01 8.50 -8.50
C ASP A 29 10.93 8.93 -9.67
N ASP A 30 12.09 9.52 -9.37
CA ASP A 30 13.07 10.01 -10.35
C ASP A 30 14.52 9.52 -10.11
N ASP A 31 14.76 8.59 -9.17
CA ASP A 31 16.11 8.10 -8.89
C ASP A 31 16.46 6.90 -9.81
N PRO A 32 17.41 7.06 -10.76
CA PRO A 32 17.78 5.99 -11.70
C PRO A 32 18.45 4.78 -11.01
N SER A 33 18.88 4.91 -9.76
CA SER A 33 19.45 3.80 -8.99
C SER A 33 18.36 2.87 -8.42
N LYS A 34 17.10 3.33 -8.35
CA LYS A 34 15.97 2.62 -7.75
C LYS A 34 15.31 1.69 -8.76
N THR A 35 16.04 0.64 -9.09
CA THR A 35 15.63 -0.39 -10.04
C THR A 35 15.15 -1.65 -9.36
N PHE A 36 14.38 -2.48 -10.08
CA PHE A 36 13.94 -3.79 -9.59
C PHE A 36 15.12 -4.69 -9.17
N GLY A 37 16.23 -4.66 -9.92
CA GLY A 37 17.44 -5.40 -9.57
C GLY A 37 18.12 -4.92 -8.29
N ALA A 38 18.12 -3.61 -8.04
CA ALA A 38 18.62 -3.04 -6.79
C ALA A 38 17.72 -3.47 -5.61
N LEU A 39 16.39 -3.41 -5.79
CA LEU A 39 15.42 -3.87 -4.80
C LEU A 39 15.59 -5.36 -4.49
N LEU A 40 15.70 -6.21 -5.52
CA LEU A 40 15.96 -7.66 -5.37
C LEU A 40 17.20 -7.91 -4.51
N THR A 41 18.28 -7.18 -4.78
CA THR A 41 19.53 -7.31 -4.02
C THR A 41 19.33 -6.88 -2.57
N TYR A 42 18.63 -5.78 -2.34
CA TYR A 42 18.31 -5.28 -1.00
C TYR A 42 17.46 -6.28 -0.20
N MET A 43 16.35 -6.78 -0.77
CA MET A 43 15.43 -7.70 -0.09
C MET A 43 16.10 -9.04 0.26
N LEU A 44 16.98 -9.54 -0.61
CA LEU A 44 17.70 -10.78 -0.35
C LEU A 44 18.89 -10.59 0.62
N LYS A 45 19.59 -9.46 0.59
CA LYS A 45 20.81 -9.28 1.39
C LYS A 45 20.61 -8.55 2.71
N GLN A 46 19.75 -7.55 2.75
CA GLN A 46 19.67 -6.61 3.87
C GLN A 46 18.37 -6.77 4.69
N MET A 47 17.25 -7.06 4.02
CA MET A 47 15.96 -7.17 4.70
C MET A 47 15.88 -8.38 5.64
N THR A 48 15.13 -8.24 6.74
CA THR A 48 14.73 -9.33 7.65
C THR A 48 13.24 -9.16 7.99
N PRO A 49 12.38 -10.15 7.69
CA PRO A 49 12.67 -11.45 7.06
C PRO A 49 13.18 -11.32 5.62
N LYS A 50 13.82 -12.40 5.15
CA LYS A 50 14.24 -12.52 3.75
C LYS A 50 13.00 -12.74 2.88
N LEU A 51 12.85 -11.89 1.87
CA LEU A 51 11.75 -11.96 0.92
C LEU A 51 12.30 -12.01 -0.50
N THR A 52 11.69 -12.85 -1.34
CA THR A 52 12.06 -12.96 -2.75
C THR A 52 11.04 -12.21 -3.60
N PRO A 53 11.35 -11.02 -4.14
CA PRO A 53 10.43 -10.31 -5.01
C PRO A 53 10.27 -11.04 -6.35
N LEU A 54 9.04 -11.15 -6.81
CA LEU A 54 8.63 -11.83 -8.04
C LEU A 54 8.12 -10.86 -9.10
N GLY A 55 7.51 -9.76 -8.68
CA GLY A 55 6.85 -8.85 -9.60
C GLY A 55 6.33 -7.60 -8.92
N ILE A 56 5.80 -6.71 -9.74
CA ILE A 56 5.33 -5.40 -9.35
C ILE A 56 3.84 -5.30 -9.69
N TYR A 57 3.07 -4.76 -8.77
CA TYR A 57 1.73 -4.25 -9.00
C TYR A 57 1.81 -2.72 -9.02
N ARG A 58 1.54 -2.13 -10.18
CA ARG A 58 1.45 -0.68 -10.34
C ARG A 58 -0.01 -0.26 -10.29
N ALA A 59 -0.36 0.59 -9.32
CA ALA A 59 -1.72 1.10 -9.18
C ALA A 59 -2.09 2.04 -10.35
N ALA A 60 -3.39 2.30 -10.51
CA ALA A 60 -3.87 3.37 -11.39
C ALA A 60 -3.63 4.75 -10.75
N GLY A 61 -3.57 5.79 -11.58
CA GLY A 61 -3.45 7.18 -11.14
C GLY A 61 -2.03 7.62 -10.76
N THR A 62 -1.03 6.79 -11.05
CA THR A 62 0.39 7.13 -10.86
C THR A 62 0.96 7.61 -12.18
N SER A 63 1.16 8.94 -12.26
CA SER A 63 1.75 9.80 -13.32
C SER A 63 1.35 9.52 -14.79
N ASP A 64 1.27 8.28 -15.23
CA ASP A 64 1.10 7.84 -16.62
C ASP A 64 0.19 6.60 -16.77
N ASN A 65 -0.36 6.06 -15.67
CA ASN A 65 -1.09 4.80 -15.70
C ASN A 65 -2.61 4.95 -15.47
N ILE A 66 -3.41 4.59 -16.48
CA ILE A 66 -4.88 4.69 -16.45
C ILE A 66 -5.50 3.52 -15.68
N LEU A 67 -4.92 2.32 -15.79
CA LEU A 67 -5.46 1.09 -15.20
C LEU A 67 -4.36 0.34 -14.45
N PRO A 68 -4.66 -0.30 -13.31
CA PRO A 68 -3.64 -1.06 -12.59
C PRO A 68 -3.14 -2.23 -13.45
N PHE A 69 -1.84 -2.52 -13.36
CA PHE A 69 -1.26 -3.66 -14.07
C PHE A 69 -0.21 -4.37 -13.22
N VAL A 70 0.10 -5.61 -13.63
CA VAL A 70 1.10 -6.47 -13.00
C VAL A 70 2.25 -6.71 -13.98
N ILE A 71 3.47 -6.51 -13.50
CA ILE A 71 4.69 -6.92 -14.21
C ILE A 71 5.28 -8.10 -13.45
N THR A 72 5.25 -9.28 -14.08
CA THR A 72 5.91 -10.48 -13.56
C THR A 72 7.35 -10.52 -14.03
N ASN A 73 8.29 -10.75 -13.11
CA ASN A 73 9.72 -10.78 -13.37
C ASN A 73 10.25 -9.57 -14.19
N PRO A 74 10.14 -8.34 -13.66
CA PRO A 74 10.63 -7.14 -14.32
C PRO A 74 12.13 -7.23 -14.67
N PRO A 75 12.58 -6.56 -15.75
CA PRO A 75 14.00 -6.41 -16.05
C PRO A 75 14.80 -5.84 -14.86
N LYS A 76 16.09 -6.17 -14.78
CA LYS A 76 16.96 -5.74 -13.67
C LYS A 76 17.01 -4.21 -13.53
N ASP A 77 17.00 -3.52 -14.66
CA ASP A 77 17.05 -2.08 -14.83
C ASP A 77 15.67 -1.39 -14.81
N PHE A 78 14.59 -2.15 -14.56
CA PHE A 78 13.24 -1.59 -14.51
C PHE A 78 13.09 -0.56 -13.38
N GLY A 79 12.70 0.66 -13.75
CA GLY A 79 12.47 1.76 -12.82
C GLY A 79 11.22 1.57 -11.96
N LEU A 80 11.41 1.66 -10.66
CA LEU A 80 10.34 1.54 -9.67
C LEU A 80 9.73 2.90 -9.34
N LYS A 81 8.50 2.90 -8.83
CA LYS A 81 7.80 4.08 -8.32
C LYS A 81 7.48 3.91 -6.84
N ASN A 82 7.34 5.02 -6.11
CA ASN A 82 7.00 5.02 -4.67
C ASN A 82 5.72 4.25 -4.35
N THR A 83 4.78 4.31 -5.29
CA THR A 83 3.43 3.76 -5.20
C THR A 83 3.33 2.30 -5.67
N ASP A 84 4.41 1.75 -6.22
CA ASP A 84 4.47 0.36 -6.62
C ASP A 84 4.35 -0.55 -5.40
N ARG A 85 3.60 -1.64 -5.57
CA ARG A 85 3.54 -2.73 -4.60
C ARG A 85 4.28 -3.94 -5.16
N ILE A 86 4.89 -4.71 -4.28
CA ILE A 86 5.78 -5.81 -4.67
C ILE A 86 5.14 -7.13 -4.29
N PHE A 87 5.00 -8.01 -5.27
CA PHE A 87 4.69 -9.42 -5.02
C PHE A 87 5.97 -10.12 -4.59
N CYS A 88 5.95 -10.78 -3.44
CA CYS A 88 7.12 -11.46 -2.91
C CYS A 88 6.78 -12.77 -2.20
N LEU A 89 7.75 -13.69 -2.20
CA LEU A 89 7.68 -14.94 -1.45
C LEU A 89 8.43 -14.82 -0.13
N GLY A 90 7.79 -15.24 0.94
CA GLY A 90 8.39 -15.31 2.28
C GLY A 90 7.64 -16.22 3.23
N SER A 91 8.29 -16.58 4.34
CA SER A 91 7.63 -17.30 5.42
C SER A 91 6.74 -16.38 6.26
N GLN A 92 7.10 -15.10 6.40
CA GLN A 92 6.43 -14.12 7.24
C GLN A 92 6.47 -12.71 6.62
N LEU A 93 5.49 -11.87 6.95
CA LEU A 93 5.48 -10.47 6.54
C LEU A 93 6.51 -9.64 7.35
N PRO A 94 7.02 -8.54 6.79
CA PRO A 94 7.83 -7.57 7.52
C PRO A 94 7.00 -6.85 8.60
N ALA A 95 7.65 -6.41 9.68
CA ALA A 95 6.98 -5.73 10.79
C ALA A 95 6.24 -4.44 10.37
N TYR A 96 6.78 -3.67 9.42
CA TYR A 96 6.17 -2.42 8.95
C TYR A 96 4.85 -2.62 8.20
N GLU A 97 4.63 -3.80 7.61
CA GLU A 97 3.36 -4.15 6.96
C GLU A 97 2.26 -4.42 8.00
N HIS A 98 2.61 -5.05 9.12
CA HIS A 98 1.64 -5.29 10.20
C HIS A 98 1.09 -3.98 10.76
N GLU A 99 1.93 -2.96 10.91
CA GLU A 99 1.51 -1.63 11.37
C GLU A 99 0.63 -0.92 10.34
N SER A 100 1.00 -0.98 9.06
CA SER A 100 0.22 -0.42 7.96
C SER A 100 -1.19 -1.03 7.89
N ILE A 101 -1.27 -2.36 7.97
CA ILE A 101 -2.55 -3.09 7.96
C ILE A 101 -3.40 -2.73 9.19
N ARG A 102 -2.80 -2.64 10.38
CA ARG A 102 -3.52 -2.25 11.61
C ARG A 102 -4.12 -0.85 11.50
N ARG A 103 -3.39 0.12 10.95
CA ARG A 103 -3.91 1.49 10.77
C ARG A 103 -5.07 1.54 9.81
N VAL A 104 -4.98 0.82 8.68
CA VAL A 104 -6.08 0.74 7.70
C VAL A 104 -7.30 0.06 8.33
N ALA A 105 -7.10 -1.04 9.06
CA ALA A 105 -8.18 -1.72 9.77
C ALA A 105 -8.85 -0.82 10.83
N ALA A 106 -8.07 -0.06 11.60
CA ALA A 106 -8.59 0.89 12.57
C ALA A 106 -9.36 2.04 11.91
N ALA A 107 -8.88 2.57 10.77
CA ALA A 107 -9.57 3.62 10.02
C ALA A 107 -10.86 3.13 9.34
N ALA A 108 -10.95 1.84 8.99
CA ALA A 108 -12.14 1.22 8.44
C ALA A 108 -13.25 1.00 9.49
N VAL A 109 -12.93 1.05 10.78
CA VAL A 109 -13.93 1.10 11.86
C VAL A 109 -14.51 2.52 11.86
N ARG A 110 -15.68 2.67 11.23
CA ARG A 110 -16.44 3.94 11.28
C ARG A 110 -16.55 4.40 12.75
N PRO A 111 -16.23 5.68 13.06
CA PRO A 111 -16.55 6.20 14.39
C PRO A 111 -18.07 6.07 14.61
N PRO A 112 -18.53 5.83 15.86
CA PRO A 112 -19.95 5.78 16.15
C PRO A 112 -20.58 7.10 15.69
N VAL A 113 -21.66 6.99 14.90
CA VAL A 113 -22.45 8.13 14.45
C VAL A 113 -22.86 8.90 15.70
N GLN A 114 -22.26 10.07 15.93
CA GLN A 114 -22.73 10.94 17.00
C GLN A 114 -24.18 11.32 16.67
N PRO A 115 -25.13 11.14 17.59
CA PRO A 115 -26.48 11.63 17.37
C PRO A 115 -26.39 13.13 17.19
N SER A 116 -26.72 13.61 15.98
CA SER A 116 -26.77 15.03 15.66
C SER A 116 -27.70 15.71 16.66
N ALA A 117 -27.16 16.68 17.40
CA ALA A 117 -27.95 17.53 18.27
C ALA A 117 -29.13 18.11 17.47
N THR A 118 -30.30 18.00 18.09
CA THR A 118 -31.60 18.56 17.72
C THR A 118 -31.51 19.80 16.85
N ALA A 119 -32.09 19.71 15.65
CA ALA A 119 -32.46 20.87 14.85
C ALA A 119 -33.49 21.70 15.64
N ASP A 120 -33.03 22.84 16.15
CA ASP A 120 -33.86 23.86 16.78
C ASP A 120 -34.83 24.40 15.70
N CYS A 121 -36.07 23.90 15.71
CA CYS A 121 -37.13 24.42 14.86
C CYS A 121 -37.57 25.75 15.45
N GLY A 122 -37.10 26.86 14.86
CA GLY A 122 -37.55 28.20 15.22
C GLY A 122 -39.09 28.35 15.08
N PRO A 123 -39.71 29.28 15.84
CA PRO A 123 -41.16 29.42 15.87
C PRO A 123 -41.69 29.89 14.52
N CYS A 124 -42.64 29.12 13.97
CA CYS A 124 -43.43 29.51 12.80
C CYS A 124 -44.39 30.65 13.20
N SER A 125 -44.10 31.87 12.74
CA SER A 125 -45.06 32.97 12.80
C SER A 125 -46.04 32.85 11.63
N ASN A 126 -47.28 32.48 11.94
CA ASN A 126 -48.41 32.54 11.01
C ASN A 126 -48.84 34.01 10.82
N ALA A 127 -48.63 34.57 9.63
CA ALA A 127 -49.33 35.76 9.18
C ALA A 127 -50.69 35.35 8.63
N ILE A 128 -51.74 35.63 9.38
CA ILE A 128 -53.14 35.47 9.00
C ILE A 128 -53.51 36.67 8.12
N ASN A 129 -54.05 36.40 6.93
CA ASN A 129 -54.69 37.39 6.07
C ASN A 129 -55.89 38.02 6.79
N GLN A 130 -55.98 39.35 6.77
CA GLN A 130 -57.25 40.05 6.93
C GLN A 130 -57.41 41.04 5.78
N ASP A 131 -58.33 40.68 4.89
CA ASP A 131 -59.07 41.59 4.03
C ASP A 131 -59.93 42.52 4.92
N ASP A 132 -59.85 43.83 4.67
CA ASP A 132 -60.96 44.80 4.60
C ASP A 132 -60.43 46.18 4.18
#